data_AF-A0A9X1DHB4-F1
#
_entry.id   AF-A0A9X1DHB4-F1
#
_cell.length_a   1.000
_cell.length_b   1.000
_cell.length_c   1.000
_cell.angle_alpha   90.00
_cell.angle_beta   90.00
_cell.angle_gamma   90.00
#
_symmetry.space_group_name_H-M   'P 1'
#
loop_
_entity.id
_entity.type
_entity.pdbx_description
1 polymer ?
#
loop_
_entity_poly.entity_id
_entity_poly.type
_entity_poly.pdbx_seq_one_letter_code
_entity_poly.pdbx_strand_id
1 'polypeptide(L)'
;MNLGDGELNNGVSGKMIRKGEYTIYNGREYRFIESDLVEAIELISNDKKDMENGFTYYKKNIYTKIVGVNEVKELYSINPYAVYKGEVFPASQERKTGKVLLDTTNTELAKRMGFERTDKYMYSKSVEWDEVKIIEERKPYSLD
;
A
#
# COMPACT_ATOMS: atom_id res chain seq x y z
N MET A 1 -0.78 -5.84 26.75
CA MET A 1 -1.81 -4.86 26.30
C MET A 1 -1.10 -3.63 25.81
N ASN A 2 -1.03 -3.46 24.49
CA ASN A 2 -1.25 -2.22 23.74
C ASN A 2 -0.90 -2.54 22.29
N LEU A 3 -1.89 -3.02 21.52
CA LEU A 3 -1.80 -2.97 20.08
C LEU A 3 -2.18 -1.53 19.75
N GLY A 4 -1.18 -0.67 19.63
CA GLY A 4 -1.39 0.74 19.32
C GLY A 4 -2.14 0.84 18.01
N ASP A 5 -3.34 1.39 18.07
CA ASP A 5 -4.12 1.81 16.92
C ASP A 5 -3.30 2.87 16.18
N GLY A 6 -2.55 2.43 15.18
CA GLY A 6 -1.83 3.29 14.26
C GLY A 6 -2.82 3.98 13.34
N GLU A 7 -3.58 4.95 13.87
CA GLU A 7 -4.28 5.92 13.04
C GLU A 7 -3.24 6.69 12.22
N LEU A 8 -3.22 6.41 10.92
CA LEU A 8 -2.39 7.11 9.93
C LEU A 8 -2.89 8.56 9.80
N ASN A 9 -2.34 9.42 10.65
CA ASN A 9 -2.53 10.87 10.60
C ASN A 9 -1.82 11.46 9.37
N ASN A 10 -2.49 11.41 8.21
CA ASN A 10 -2.17 12.20 7.02
C ASN A 10 -3.48 12.63 6.32
N GLY A 11 -4.24 13.54 6.95
CA GLY A 11 -5.08 14.54 6.25
C GLY A 11 -6.14 14.09 5.23
N VAL A 12 -6.41 12.79 5.07
CA VAL A 12 -7.47 12.23 4.24
C VAL A 12 -8.13 11.13 5.07
N SER A 13 -9.25 11.44 5.74
CA SER A 13 -10.07 10.42 6.43
C SER A 13 -10.86 9.58 5.42
N GLY A 14 -10.16 9.04 4.42
CA GLY A 14 -10.70 8.19 3.37
C GLY A 14 -10.17 6.78 3.54
N LYS A 15 -11.05 5.79 3.42
CA LYS A 15 -10.63 4.39 3.36
C LYS A 15 -9.65 4.23 2.19
N MET A 16 -8.41 3.86 2.48
CA MET A 16 -7.34 3.73 1.48
C MET A 16 -6.66 2.38 1.66
N ILE A 17 -6.47 1.66 0.54
CA ILE A 17 -5.69 0.41 0.50
C ILE A 17 -4.27 0.78 0.11
N ARG A 18 -3.30 0.52 0.99
CA ARG A 18 -1.88 0.82 0.73
C ARG A 18 -1.20 -0.35 0.06
N LYS A 19 -0.29 -0.05 -0.86
CA LYS A 19 0.52 -1.02 -1.59
C LYS A 19 1.85 -0.40 -1.97
N GLY A 20 2.88 -1.23 -2.08
CA GLY A 20 4.21 -0.85 -2.55
C GLY A 20 5.23 -0.82 -1.42
N GLU A 21 6.33 -0.13 -1.68
CA GLU A 21 7.53 -0.12 -0.86
C GLU A 21 7.54 1.10 0.05
N TYR A 22 7.84 0.88 1.34
CA TYR A 22 7.78 1.89 2.38
C TYR A 22 8.98 1.82 3.32
N THR A 23 9.27 2.96 3.93
CA THR A 23 10.35 3.12 4.89
C THR A 23 9.98 4.10 5.99
N ILE A 24 10.76 4.15 7.06
CA ILE A 24 10.65 5.14 8.13
C ILE A 24 11.86 6.08 8.05
N TYR A 25 11.60 7.36 7.79
CA TYR A 25 12.58 8.44 7.78
C TYR A 25 12.16 9.52 8.78
N ASN A 26 13.05 9.87 9.71
CA ASN A 26 12.78 10.86 10.78
C ASN A 26 11.45 10.62 11.54
N GLY A 27 11.15 9.36 11.83
CA GLY A 27 9.94 8.96 12.56
C GLY A 27 8.64 9.03 11.76
N ARG A 28 8.70 9.32 10.46
CA ARG A 28 7.55 9.34 9.54
C ARG A 28 7.70 8.26 8.49
N GLU A 29 6.56 7.71 8.08
CA GLU A 29 6.47 6.64 7.09
C GLU A 29 6.28 7.24 5.69
N TYR A 30 7.13 6.83 4.76
CA TYR A 30 7.12 7.29 3.37
C TYR A 30 7.10 6.11 2.42
N ARG A 31 6.47 6.29 1.26
CA ARG A 31 6.69 5.39 0.13
C ARG A 31 8.09 5.66 -0.43
N PHE A 32 8.75 4.65 -0.96
CA PHE A 32 9.99 4.85 -1.70
C PHE A 32 9.98 4.11 -3.03
N ILE A 33 10.92 4.48 -3.89
CA ILE A 33 11.38 3.68 -5.03
C ILE A 33 12.91 3.57 -4.96
N GLU A 34 13.47 2.57 -5.63
CA GLU A 34 14.92 2.47 -5.75
C GLU A 34 15.48 3.68 -6.50
N SER A 35 16.63 4.16 -6.05
CA SER A 35 17.36 5.23 -6.73
C SER A 35 18.37 4.63 -7.70
N ASP A 36 18.69 5.37 -8.76
CA ASP A 36 19.84 5.05 -9.62
C ASP A 36 21.19 5.24 -8.89
N LEU A 37 21.18 5.86 -7.71
CA LEU A 37 22.35 6.02 -6.86
C LEU A 37 22.56 4.80 -5.96
N VAL A 38 23.83 4.39 -5.83
CA VAL A 38 24.23 3.26 -4.98
C VAL A 38 23.81 3.49 -3.54
N GLU A 39 23.18 2.47 -2.94
CA GLU A 39 22.73 2.47 -1.54
C GLU A 39 21.81 3.65 -1.18
N ALA A 40 21.00 4.10 -2.13
CA ALA A 40 20.06 5.18 -1.95
C ALA A 40 18.65 4.81 -2.43
N ILE A 41 17.66 5.48 -1.83
CA ILE A 41 16.25 5.39 -2.22
C ILE A 41 15.68 6.78 -2.44
N GLU A 42 14.65 6.87 -3.26
CA GLU A 42 13.88 8.10 -3.44
C GLU A 42 12.58 8.02 -2.64
N LEU A 43 12.49 8.81 -1.56
CA LEU A 43 11.28 8.97 -0.77
C LEU A 43 10.24 9.76 -1.56
N ILE A 44 8.98 9.36 -1.46
CA ILE A 44 7.83 9.97 -2.14
C ILE A 44 6.84 10.49 -1.09
N SER A 45 6.57 11.78 -1.13
CA SER A 45 5.54 12.44 -0.32
C SER A 45 4.45 13.07 -1.18
N ASN A 46 3.23 13.12 -0.62
CA ASN A 46 2.11 13.87 -1.16
C ASN A 46 1.75 15.12 -0.32
N ASP A 47 2.53 15.43 0.71
CA ASP A 47 2.35 16.63 1.55
C ASP A 47 3.34 17.73 1.12
N LYS A 48 2.81 18.89 0.73
CA LYS A 48 3.61 20.06 0.38
C LYS A 48 4.51 20.52 1.53
N LYS A 49 4.11 20.29 2.79
CA LYS A 49 4.89 20.68 3.97
C LYS A 49 6.23 19.96 4.05
N ASP A 50 6.38 18.79 3.42
CA ASP A 50 7.66 18.08 3.41
C ASP A 50 8.75 18.80 2.61
N MET A 51 8.40 19.84 1.82
CA MET A 51 9.40 20.76 1.28
C MET A 51 10.22 21.46 2.37
N GLU A 52 9.65 21.70 3.55
CA GLU A 52 10.36 22.25 4.72
C GLU A 52 11.38 21.25 5.28
N ASN A 53 11.23 19.96 4.96
CA ASN A 53 12.15 18.87 5.32
C ASN A 53 13.11 18.48 4.18
N GLY A 54 13.26 19.37 3.19
CA GLY A 54 14.19 19.19 2.07
C GLY A 54 13.72 18.18 1.01
N PHE A 55 12.41 17.97 0.88
CA PHE A 55 11.83 17.35 -0.33
C PHE A 55 11.71 18.40 -1.45
N THR A 56 11.84 17.96 -2.70
CA THR A 56 11.73 18.80 -3.89
C THR A 56 10.43 18.49 -4.64
N TYR A 57 9.78 19.50 -5.20
CA TYR A 57 8.60 19.30 -6.04
C TYR A 57 8.95 18.53 -7.32
N TYR A 58 8.21 17.47 -7.62
CA TYR A 58 8.34 16.69 -8.85
C TYR A 58 7.17 16.95 -9.80
N LYS A 59 5.94 16.56 -9.45
CA LYS A 59 4.73 16.82 -10.26
C LYS A 59 3.44 16.58 -9.48
N LYS A 60 2.36 17.31 -9.77
CA LYS A 60 0.98 16.98 -9.29
C LYS A 60 0.91 16.61 -7.78
N ASN A 61 1.42 17.49 -6.91
CA ASN A 61 1.51 17.25 -5.46
C ASN A 61 2.34 16.01 -5.08
N ILE A 62 3.33 15.66 -5.89
CA ILE A 62 4.36 14.67 -5.56
C ILE A 62 5.64 15.44 -5.27
N TYR A 63 6.22 15.16 -4.12
CA TYR A 63 7.48 15.70 -3.65
C TYR A 63 8.42 14.54 -3.38
N THR A 64 9.69 14.67 -3.75
CA THR A 64 10.65 13.58 -3.60
C THR A 64 11.94 14.02 -2.91
N LYS A 65 12.62 13.06 -2.28
CA LYS A 65 13.89 13.27 -1.60
C LYS A 65 14.72 11.99 -1.72
N ILE A 66 15.94 12.11 -2.25
CA ILE A 66 16.89 11.01 -2.21
C ILE A 66 17.55 10.99 -0.83
N VAL A 67 17.62 9.80 -0.23
CA VAL A 67 18.31 9.55 1.05
C VAL A 67 19.13 8.26 0.94
N GLY A 68 20.22 8.19 1.69
CA GLY A 68 20.97 6.95 1.89
C GLY A 68 20.15 5.92 2.66
N VAL A 69 20.34 4.64 2.34
CA VAL A 69 19.64 3.53 3.03
C VAL A 69 20.02 3.47 4.51
N ASN A 70 21.21 3.92 4.86
CA ASN A 70 21.67 4.06 6.23
C ASN A 70 20.97 5.19 7.03
N GLU A 71 20.27 6.11 6.36
CA GLU A 71 19.50 7.18 7.00
C GLU A 71 18.08 6.76 7.39
N VAL A 72 17.62 5.59 6.93
CA VAL A 72 16.29 5.07 7.21
C VAL A 72 16.33 3.88 8.15
N LYS A 73 15.24 3.70 8.90
CA LYS A 73 15.19 2.68 9.95
C LYS A 73 15.00 1.27 9.40
N GLU A 74 14.10 1.13 8.43
CA GLU A 74 13.67 -0.16 7.89
C GLU A 74 13.09 0.03 6.48
N LEU A 75 13.29 -0.97 5.62
CA LEU A 75 12.65 -1.07 4.31
C LEU A 75 11.69 -2.25 4.35
N TYR A 76 10.47 -2.04 3.88
CA TYR A 76 9.48 -3.11 3.79
C TYR A 76 8.48 -2.87 2.67
N SER A 77 7.91 -3.95 2.17
CA SER A 77 6.79 -3.93 1.23
C SER A 77 5.48 -4.12 1.97
N ILE A 78 4.44 -3.41 1.52
CA ILE A 78 3.06 -3.61 1.94
C ILE A 78 2.31 -4.34 0.84
N ASN A 79 1.83 -5.54 1.17
CA ASN A 79 0.87 -6.28 0.36
C ASN A 79 -0.52 -6.19 1.00
N PRO A 80 -1.48 -5.52 0.35
CA PRO A 80 -2.82 -5.40 0.88
C PRO A 80 -3.64 -6.68 0.70
N TYR A 81 -4.36 -7.03 1.76
CA TYR A 81 -5.35 -8.09 1.77
C TYR A 81 -6.66 -7.61 2.39
N ALA A 82 -7.71 -8.39 2.18
CA ALA A 82 -9.00 -8.19 2.80
C ALA A 82 -9.55 -9.51 3.32
N VAL A 83 -10.09 -9.48 4.54
CA VAL A 83 -10.89 -10.58 5.08
C VAL A 83 -12.33 -10.38 4.60
N TYR A 84 -12.82 -11.29 3.77
CA TYR A 84 -14.19 -11.32 3.27
C TYR A 84 -14.84 -12.65 3.64
N LYS A 85 -15.88 -12.61 4.47
CA LYS A 85 -16.63 -13.80 4.92
C LYS A 85 -15.74 -14.93 5.45
N GLY A 86 -14.68 -14.57 6.19
CA GLY A 86 -13.74 -15.49 6.83
C GLY A 86 -12.56 -15.94 5.96
N GLU A 87 -12.54 -15.58 4.68
CA GLU A 87 -11.45 -15.91 3.74
C GLU A 87 -10.58 -14.68 3.48
N VAL A 88 -9.29 -14.88 3.19
CA VAL A 88 -8.33 -13.81 2.94
C VAL A 88 -8.02 -13.72 1.45
N PHE A 89 -8.18 -12.53 0.88
CA PHE A 89 -7.91 -12.25 -0.53
C PHE A 89 -6.93 -11.10 -0.69
N PRO A 90 -6.03 -11.14 -1.69
CA PRO A 90 -5.40 -9.93 -2.22
C PRO A 90 -6.47 -8.86 -2.48
N ALA A 91 -6.19 -7.63 -2.04
CA ALA A 91 -7.13 -6.53 -2.12
C ALA A 91 -6.54 -5.33 -2.85
N SER A 92 -7.35 -4.69 -3.67
CA SER A 92 -7.01 -3.39 -4.27
C SER A 92 -8.26 -2.51 -4.35
N GLN A 93 -8.10 -1.26 -4.78
CA GLN A 93 -9.25 -0.40 -5.03
C GLN A 93 -9.63 -0.44 -6.51
N GLU A 94 -10.88 -0.77 -6.79
CA GLU A 94 -11.42 -0.72 -8.15
C GLU A 94 -11.46 0.72 -8.65
N ARG A 95 -10.76 1.00 -9.75
CA ARG A 95 -10.62 2.37 -10.28
C ARG A 95 -11.93 3.05 -10.70
N LYS A 96 -12.91 2.27 -11.16
CA LYS A 96 -14.17 2.82 -11.69
C LYS A 96 -15.18 3.14 -10.60
N THR A 97 -15.27 2.30 -9.58
CA THR A 97 -16.32 2.36 -8.57
C THR A 97 -15.81 2.85 -7.21
N GLY A 98 -14.50 2.78 -6.98
CA GLY A 98 -13.88 3.05 -5.68
C GLY A 98 -14.07 1.94 -4.65
N LYS A 99 -14.71 0.81 -5.03
CA LYS A 99 -14.96 -0.36 -4.18
C LYS A 99 -13.68 -1.16 -3.91
N VAL A 100 -13.76 -2.10 -2.98
CA VAL A 100 -12.68 -3.06 -2.73
C VAL A 100 -12.77 -4.16 -3.77
N LEU A 101 -11.69 -4.34 -4.53
CA LEU A 101 -11.52 -5.42 -5.48
C LEU A 101 -10.77 -6.56 -4.80
N LEU A 102 -11.40 -7.72 -4.74
CA LEU A 102 -10.82 -8.97 -4.24
C LEU A 102 -10.41 -9.83 -5.43
N ASP A 103 -9.23 -10.43 -5.37
CA ASP A 103 -8.72 -11.29 -6.44
C ASP A 103 -8.39 -12.69 -5.92
N THR A 104 -8.56 -13.71 -6.76
CA THR A 104 -8.12 -15.08 -6.47
C THR A 104 -7.86 -15.88 -7.73
N THR A 105 -6.89 -16.80 -7.66
CA THR A 105 -6.63 -17.80 -8.70
C THR A 105 -7.33 -19.15 -8.38
N ASN A 106 -7.91 -19.29 -7.18
CA ASN A 106 -8.60 -20.51 -6.77
C ASN A 106 -10.01 -20.58 -7.39
N THR A 107 -10.17 -21.45 -8.39
CA THR A 107 -11.41 -21.58 -9.16
C THR A 107 -12.59 -22.09 -8.34
N GLU A 108 -12.38 -23.01 -7.41
CA GLU A 108 -13.46 -23.59 -6.59
C GLU A 108 -13.99 -22.57 -5.58
N LEU A 109 -13.07 -21.87 -4.92
CA LEU A 109 -13.39 -20.77 -4.00
C LEU A 109 -14.12 -19.65 -4.73
N ALA A 110 -13.62 -19.24 -5.90
CA ALA A 110 -14.21 -18.22 -6.75
C ALA A 110 -15.67 -18.55 -7.10
N LYS A 111 -15.94 -19.77 -7.58
CA LYS A 111 -17.29 -20.23 -7.91
C LYS A 111 -18.21 -20.22 -6.68
N ARG A 112 -17.74 -20.74 -5.55
CA ARG A 112 -18.51 -20.78 -4.29
C ARG A 112 -18.90 -19.39 -3.81
N MET A 113 -18.02 -18.39 -4.00
CA MET A 113 -18.21 -17.03 -3.49
C MET A 113 -18.73 -16.04 -4.55
N GLY A 114 -19.04 -16.54 -5.75
CA GLY A 114 -19.58 -15.75 -6.86
C GLY A 114 -18.62 -14.69 -7.36
N PHE A 115 -17.34 -15.02 -7.49
CA PHE A 115 -16.36 -14.18 -8.20
C PHE A 115 -16.51 -14.39 -9.71
N GLU A 116 -16.25 -13.34 -10.48
CA GLU A 116 -16.28 -13.39 -11.94
C GLU A 116 -14.88 -13.66 -12.48
N ARG A 117 -14.79 -14.43 -13.56
CA ARG A 117 -13.49 -14.65 -14.23
C ARG A 117 -13.13 -13.39 -15.02
N THR A 118 -12.04 -12.74 -14.64
CA THR A 118 -11.55 -11.50 -15.27
C THR A 118 -10.35 -11.73 -16.17
N ASP A 119 -9.62 -12.84 -15.98
CA ASP A 119 -8.50 -13.27 -16.84
C ASP A 119 -8.49 -14.81 -16.94
N LYS A 120 -7.64 -15.37 -17.81
CA LYS A 120 -7.41 -16.81 -17.96
C LYS A 120 -7.14 -17.50 -16.62
N TYR A 121 -6.46 -16.84 -15.69
CA TYR A 121 -6.11 -17.42 -14.39
C TYR A 121 -6.59 -16.59 -13.20
N MET A 122 -7.39 -15.55 -13.42
CA MET A 122 -7.82 -14.63 -12.38
C MET A 122 -9.34 -14.53 -12.28
N TYR A 123 -9.82 -14.53 -11.04
CA TYR A 123 -11.18 -14.24 -10.68
C TYR A 123 -11.22 -13.03 -9.76
N SER A 124 -12.14 -12.12 -10.00
CA SER A 124 -12.27 -10.90 -9.21
C SER A 124 -13.69 -10.68 -8.72
N LYS A 125 -13.82 -9.97 -7.60
CA LYS A 125 -15.10 -9.52 -7.05
C LYS A 125 -14.97 -8.14 -6.43
N SER A 126 -15.84 -7.22 -6.84
CA SER A 126 -15.99 -5.92 -6.19
C SER A 126 -16.97 -6.02 -5.02
N VAL A 127 -16.57 -5.54 -3.85
CA VAL A 127 -17.38 -5.54 -2.62
C VAL A 127 -17.34 -4.17 -1.94
N GLU A 128 -18.34 -3.89 -1.13
CA GLU A 128 -18.37 -2.66 -0.34
C GLU A 128 -17.31 -2.68 0.76
N TRP A 129 -16.86 -1.48 1.15
CA TRP A 129 -15.81 -1.34 2.17
C TRP A 129 -16.21 -1.80 3.57
N ASP A 130 -17.50 -1.91 3.87
CA ASP A 130 -18.05 -2.40 5.14
C ASP A 130 -18.24 -3.93 5.15
N GLU A 131 -18.18 -4.59 3.99
CA GLU A 131 -18.21 -6.05 3.89
C GLU A 131 -16.87 -6.72 4.23
N VAL A 132 -15.80 -5.93 4.33
CA VAL A 132 -14.43 -6.43 4.47
C VAL A 132 -13.67 -5.74 5.58
N LYS A 133 -12.70 -6.48 6.15
CA LYS A 133 -11.63 -5.90 6.95
C LYS A 133 -10.35 -5.87 6.13
N ILE A 134 -9.83 -4.68 5.83
CA ILE A 134 -8.52 -4.52 5.19
C ILE A 134 -7.43 -4.88 6.20
N ILE A 135 -6.46 -5.66 5.76
CA ILE A 135 -5.25 -6.00 6.52
C ILE A 135 -4.04 -5.79 5.62
N GLU A 136 -2.91 -5.51 6.25
CA GLU A 136 -1.64 -5.29 5.56
C GLU A 136 -0.66 -6.37 5.97
N GLU A 137 -0.10 -7.06 5.00
CA GLU A 137 1.10 -7.85 5.20
C GLU A 137 2.31 -6.96 4.96
N ARG A 138 3.18 -6.85 5.97
CA ARG A 138 4.47 -6.14 5.89
C ARG A 138 5.59 -7.16 5.77
N LYS A 139 6.37 -7.08 4.70
CA LYS A 139 7.52 -7.97 4.46
C LYS A 139 8.81 -7.15 4.38
N PRO A 140 9.90 -7.57 5.04
CA PRO A 140 11.21 -6.94 4.85
C PRO A 140 11.54 -6.81 3.37
N TYR A 141 12.12 -5.68 3.00
CA TYR A 141 12.59 -5.39 1.66
C TYR A 141 14.11 -5.21 1.69
N SER A 142 14.79 -5.80 0.72
CA SER A 142 16.22 -5.59 0.48
C SER A 142 16.38 -5.02 -0.91
N LEU A 143 17.27 -4.03 -1.06
CA LEU A 143 17.68 -3.57 -2.37
C LEU A 143 18.50 -4.67 -3.06
N ASP A 144 18.31 -4.81 -4.37
CA ASP A 144 19.04 -5.76 -5.22
C ASP A 144 20.47 -5.28 -5.54
#